data_AF-A0A2G9RQB9-F1
#
_entry.id   AF-A0A2G9RQB9-F1
#
_cell.length_a   1.000
_cell.length_b   1.000
_cell.length_c   1.000
_cell.angle_alpha   90.00
_cell.angle_beta   90.00
_cell.angle_gamma   90.00
#
_symmetry.space_group_name_H-M   'P 1'
#
loop_
_entity.id
_entity.type
_entity.pdbx_description
1 polymer ?
#
loop_
_entity_poly.entity_id
_entity_poly.type
_entity_poly.pdbx_seq_one_letter_code
_entity_poly.pdbx_strand_id
1 'polypeptide(L)'
;MEHQYFGRVRAITSNCSSDWVMSKRLNPRDDTFLILPKLNYIEHVSSVTILVPTLSLALRSKDNKQVTVEELYKDQRFEYHLILFNAELRDIVSYKCFAYKHYFQ
;
A
#
# COMPACT_ATOMS: atom_id res chain seq x y z
N MET A 1 -7.61 -12.37 13.70
CA MET A 1 -6.74 -12.08 14.86
C MET A 1 -5.64 -11.16 14.37
N GLU A 2 -5.70 -9.90 14.78
CA GLU A 2 -4.66 -8.92 14.51
C GLU A 2 -3.45 -9.21 15.41
N HIS A 3 -2.37 -9.72 14.82
CA HIS A 3 -1.13 -9.93 15.54
C HIS A 3 -0.45 -8.57 15.72
N GLN A 4 -0.44 -8.07 16.95
CA GLN A 4 0.33 -6.88 17.32
C GLN A 4 1.77 -7.27 17.66
N TYR A 5 2.73 -6.53 17.11
CA TYR A 5 4.16 -6.74 17.30
C TYR A 5 4.77 -5.55 18.06
N PHE A 6 5.91 -5.76 18.70
CA PHE A 6 6.75 -4.70 19.25
C PHE A 6 8.21 -5.02 18.97
N GLY A 7 9.03 -4.00 18.79
CA GLY A 7 10.48 -4.10 18.83
C GLY A 7 10.99 -3.97 20.26
N ARG A 8 12.16 -4.53 20.53
CA ARG A 8 12.90 -4.25 21.75
C ARG A 8 14.37 -4.02 21.43
N VAL A 9 14.98 -3.07 22.12
CA VAL A 9 16.39 -2.72 21.95
C VAL A 9 17.07 -2.67 23.30
N ARG A 10 18.36 -3.01 23.34
CA ARG A 10 19.22 -2.79 24.51
C ARG A 10 20.62 -2.44 24.06
N ALA A 11 21.34 -1.68 24.87
CA ALA A 11 22.76 -1.43 24.66
C ALA A 11 23.60 -2.59 25.21
N ILE A 12 24.64 -2.97 24.48
CA ILE A 12 25.61 -3.98 24.92
C ILE A 12 27.01 -3.41 24.68
N THR A 13 27.85 -3.52 25.70
CA THR A 13 29.30 -3.33 25.63
C THR A 13 29.98 -4.65 25.97
N SER A 14 31.32 -4.70 25.88
CA SER A 14 32.09 -5.92 26.18
C SER A 14 31.73 -6.56 27.53
N ASN A 15 31.41 -5.76 28.55
CA ASN A 15 31.21 -6.25 29.93
C ASN A 15 29.87 -5.88 30.57
N CYS A 16 29.02 -5.08 29.90
CA CYS A 16 27.74 -4.61 30.46
C CYS A 16 26.63 -4.63 29.41
N SER A 17 25.40 -4.89 29.86
CA SER A 17 24.19 -4.71 29.04
C SER A 17 23.16 -3.89 29.81
N SER A 18 22.46 -3.00 29.11
CA SER A 18 21.29 -2.32 29.66
C SER A 18 20.08 -3.26 29.73
N ASP A 19 19.05 -2.81 30.45
CA ASP A 19 17.72 -3.39 30.35
C ASP A 19 17.14 -3.22 28.93
N TRP A 20 16.16 -4.06 28.63
CA TRP A 20 15.40 -3.98 27.38
C TRP A 20 14.45 -2.80 27.41
N VAL A 21 14.50 -1.96 26.39
CA VAL A 21 13.52 -0.92 26.13
C VAL A 21 12.62 -1.36 24.97
N MET A 22 11.31 -1.21 25.16
CA MET A 22 10.28 -1.69 24.24
C MET A 22 9.77 -0.55 23.37
N SER A 23 9.50 -0.83 22.09
CA SER A 23 8.76 0.11 21.24
C SER A 23 7.27 0.12 21.58
N LYS A 24 6.54 1.08 21.02
CA LYS A 24 5.08 0.96 20.92
C LYS A 24 4.72 -0.29 20.14
N ARG A 25 3.53 -0.83 20.44
CA ARG A 25 2.94 -1.91 19.65
C ARG A 25 2.52 -1.39 18.27
N LEU A 26 2.63 -2.27 17.29
CA LEU A 26 2.35 -2.02 15.88
C LEU A 26 1.51 -3.18 15.35
N ASN A 27 0.47 -2.88 14.59
CA ASN A 27 -0.17 -3.78 13.66
C ASN A 27 0.36 -3.49 12.25
N PRO A 28 1.27 -4.31 11.69
CA PRO A 28 1.88 -4.03 10.38
C PRO A 28 0.88 -3.85 9.25
N ARG A 29 -0.30 -4.46 9.33
CA ARG A 29 -1.31 -4.29 8.30
C ARG A 29 -1.88 -2.87 8.35
N ASP A 30 -2.29 -2.41 9.53
CA ASP A 30 -3.05 -1.16 9.66
C ASP A 30 -2.15 0.08 9.82
N ASP A 31 -0.96 -0.09 10.42
CA ASP A 31 -0.03 1.00 10.71
C ASP A 31 0.99 1.25 9.60
N THR A 32 1.07 0.38 8.58
CA THR A 32 1.98 0.60 7.46
C THR A 32 1.42 1.63 6.49
N PHE A 33 2.18 2.70 6.26
CA PHE A 33 1.85 3.68 5.23
C PHE A 33 2.00 3.06 3.83
N LEU A 34 0.91 3.07 3.06
CA LEU A 34 0.93 2.70 1.65
C LEU A 34 1.43 3.87 0.81
N ILE A 35 2.48 3.64 0.02
CA ILE A 35 3.01 4.65 -0.90
C ILE A 35 1.99 4.88 -2.02
N LEU A 36 1.74 6.14 -2.37
CA LEU A 36 0.88 6.46 -3.51
C LEU A 36 1.47 5.90 -4.81
N PRO A 37 0.67 5.20 -5.64
CA PRO A 37 1.17 4.66 -6.89
C PRO A 37 1.51 5.79 -7.86
N LYS A 38 2.64 5.63 -8.56
CA LYS A 38 2.96 6.51 -9.69
C LYS A 38 2.04 6.15 -10.85
N LEU A 39 1.14 7.07 -11.20
CA LEU A 39 0.18 6.89 -12.28
C LEU A 39 0.85 7.09 -13.63
N ASN A 40 0.42 6.30 -14.61
CA ASN A 40 0.64 6.59 -16.03
C ASN A 40 -0.71 6.88 -16.68
N TYR A 41 -0.72 7.58 -17.80
CA TYR A 41 -1.93 7.81 -18.57
C TYR A 41 -1.68 7.66 -20.07
N ILE A 42 -2.74 7.31 -20.79
CA ILE A 42 -2.76 7.23 -22.26
C ILE A 42 -3.85 8.18 -22.74
N GLU A 43 -3.47 9.12 -23.59
CA GLU A 43 -4.40 10.04 -24.24
C GLU A 43 -5.07 9.35 -25.43
N HIS A 44 -6.37 9.57 -25.57
CA HIS A 44 -7.15 9.21 -26.75
C HIS A 44 -7.85 10.46 -27.28
N VAL A 45 -8.51 10.33 -28.45
CA VAL A 45 -9.17 11.46 -29.14
C VAL A 45 -10.20 12.17 -28.25
N SER A 46 -10.93 11.42 -27.41
CA SER A 46 -12.00 11.95 -26.56
C SER A 46 -12.02 11.38 -25.14
N SER A 47 -10.95 10.69 -24.74
CA SER A 47 -10.86 10.07 -23.42
C SER A 47 -9.40 9.99 -22.96
N VAL A 48 -9.21 9.77 -21.66
CA VAL A 48 -7.91 9.46 -21.09
C VAL A 48 -8.03 8.15 -20.32
N THR A 49 -7.10 7.24 -20.55
CA THR A 49 -6.99 6.00 -19.77
C THR A 49 -5.94 6.19 -18.70
N ILE A 50 -6.30 5.96 -17.43
CA ILE A 50 -5.37 6.06 -16.30
C ILE A 50 -4.97 4.67 -15.86
N LEU A 51 -3.67 4.41 -15.84
CA LEU A 51 -3.07 3.15 -15.45
C LEU A 51 -2.55 3.27 -14.02
N VAL A 52 -3.20 2.54 -13.12
CA VAL A 52 -2.77 2.40 -11.73
C VAL A 52 -1.93 1.12 -11.63
N PRO A 53 -0.61 1.20 -11.41
CA PRO A 53 0.21 0.01 -11.25
C PRO A 53 -0.13 -0.71 -9.94
N THR A 54 -0.17 -2.03 -10.01
CA THR A 54 -0.22 -2.91 -8.85
C THR A 54 1.00 -2.68 -7.97
N LEU A 55 0.80 -2.31 -6.71
CA LEU A 55 1.90 -2.02 -5.79
C LEU A 55 2.40 -3.30 -5.12
N SER A 56 3.66 -3.64 -5.38
CA SER A 56 4.32 -4.78 -4.73
C SER A 56 4.87 -4.40 -3.37
N LEU A 57 4.59 -5.21 -2.36
CA LEU A 57 5.07 -5.02 -1.00
C LEU A 57 6.43 -5.70 -0.79
N ALA A 58 7.16 -5.30 0.26
CA ALA A 58 8.31 -6.04 0.76
C ALA A 58 7.91 -7.34 1.50
N LEU A 59 6.62 -7.66 1.51
CA LEU A 59 6.06 -8.87 2.10
C LEU A 59 6.20 -10.04 1.12
N ARG A 60 6.63 -11.20 1.65
CA ARG A 60 6.68 -12.45 0.89
C ARG A 60 5.63 -13.42 1.39
N SER A 61 5.01 -14.14 0.47
CA SER A 61 4.11 -15.25 0.77
C SER A 61 4.88 -16.44 1.34
N LYS A 62 4.14 -17.47 1.80
CA LYS A 62 4.73 -18.75 2.23
C LYS A 62 5.58 -19.40 1.12
N ASP A 63 5.20 -19.20 -0.13
CA ASP A 63 5.90 -19.72 -1.31
C ASP A 63 7.01 -18.77 -1.80
N ASN A 64 7.44 -17.82 -0.96
CA ASN A 64 8.47 -16.84 -1.25
C ASN A 64 8.15 -15.89 -2.44
N LYS A 65 6.87 -15.79 -2.84
CA LYS A 65 6.41 -14.86 -3.87
C LYS A 65 6.18 -13.48 -3.28
N GLN A 66 6.46 -12.44 -4.06
CA GLN A 66 6.15 -11.08 -3.66
C GLN A 66 4.62 -10.88 -3.61
N VAL A 67 4.13 -10.25 -2.55
CA VAL A 67 2.70 -9.99 -2.33
C VAL A 67 2.36 -8.58 -2.77
N THR A 68 1.21 -8.39 -3.41
CA THR A 68 0.72 -7.06 -3.79
C THR A 68 -0.21 -6.46 -2.72
N VAL A 69 -0.41 -5.14 -2.75
CA VAL A 69 -1.37 -4.46 -1.87
C VAL A 69 -2.78 -5.04 -2.04
N GLU A 70 -3.24 -5.23 -3.27
CA GLU A 70 -4.56 -5.78 -3.57
C GLU A 70 -4.73 -7.21 -3.03
N GLU A 71 -3.66 -8.00 -3.03
CA GLU A 71 -3.67 -9.36 -2.47
C GLU A 71 -3.67 -9.35 -0.94
N LEU A 72 -2.95 -8.40 -0.32
CA LEU A 72 -2.93 -8.22 1.13
C LEU A 72 -4.28 -7.77 1.67
N TYR A 73 -5.01 -6.93 0.92
CA TYR A 73 -6.30 -6.37 1.32
C TYR A 73 -7.50 -7.02 0.62
N LYS A 74 -7.35 -8.19 0.01
CA LYS A 74 -8.43 -8.87 -0.75
C LYS A 74 -9.67 -9.20 0.09
N ASP A 75 -9.50 -9.39 1.39
CA ASP A 75 -10.56 -9.62 2.39
C ASP A 75 -11.26 -8.32 2.81
N GLN A 76 -10.78 -7.17 2.33
CA GLN A 76 -11.36 -5.86 2.54
C GLN A 76 -11.71 -5.21 1.20
N ARG A 77 -12.54 -4.17 1.24
CA ARG A 77 -12.89 -3.39 0.06
C ARG A 77 -11.78 -2.37 -0.21
N PHE A 78 -10.73 -2.79 -0.91
CA PHE A 78 -9.63 -1.92 -1.32
C PHE A 78 -10.06 -1.09 -2.55
N GLU A 79 -9.99 0.24 -2.44
CA GLU A 79 -10.43 1.19 -3.45
C GLU A 79 -9.34 2.20 -3.77
N TYR A 80 -9.20 2.54 -5.06
CA TYR A 80 -8.42 3.69 -5.49
C TYR A 80 -9.35 4.89 -5.61
N HIS A 81 -8.97 6.01 -4.99
CA HIS A 81 -9.64 7.30 -5.17
C HIS A 81 -8.84 8.13 -6.17
N LEU A 82 -9.42 8.35 -7.35
CA LEU A 82 -8.84 9.18 -8.39
C LEU A 82 -9.47 10.58 -8.33
N ILE A 83 -8.63 11.61 -8.33
CA ILE A 83 -9.05 13.01 -8.36
C ILE A 83 -8.42 13.65 -9.60
N LEU A 84 -9.26 14.15 -10.50
CA LEU A 84 -8.84 14.86 -11.70
C LEU A 84 -9.23 16.32 -11.59
N PHE A 85 -8.29 17.21 -11.92
CA PHE A 85 -8.52 18.64 -12.01
C PHE A 85 -8.57 19.05 -13.48
N ASN A 86 -9.66 19.67 -13.90
CA ASN A 86 -9.76 20.28 -15.21
C ASN A 86 -9.32 21.75 -15.11
N ALA A 87 -8.20 22.07 -15.75
CA ALA A 87 -7.64 23.41 -15.70
C ALA A 87 -8.48 24.45 -16.46
N GLU A 88 -9.17 24.03 -17.52
CA GLU A 88 -9.97 24.92 -18.36
C GLU A 88 -11.27 25.31 -17.64
N LEU A 89 -11.99 24.30 -17.14
CA LEU A 89 -13.26 24.50 -16.42
C LEU A 89 -13.07 24.92 -14.96
N ARG A 90 -11.84 24.81 -14.44
CA ARG A 90 -11.47 25.06 -13.03
C ARG A 90 -12.30 24.23 -12.04
N ASP A 91 -12.61 23.00 -12.41
CA ASP A 91 -13.37 22.07 -11.59
C ASP A 91 -12.60 20.78 -11.27
N ILE A 92 -13.13 20.02 -10.31
CA ILE A 92 -12.57 18.76 -9.84
C ILE A 92 -13.61 17.67 -10.02
N VAL A 93 -13.18 16.56 -10.60
CA VAL A 93 -13.98 15.34 -10.70
C VAL A 93 -13.29 14.22 -9.91
N SER A 94 -14.06 13.55 -9.06
CA SER A 94 -13.57 12.45 -8.24
C SER A 94 -14.21 11.13 -8.64
N TYR A 95 -13.39 10.10 -8.82
CA TYR A 95 -13.82 8.75 -9.15
C TYR A 95 -13.37 7.77 -8.06
N LYS A 96 -14.26 6.83 -7.71
CA LYS A 96 -13.90 5.64 -6.92
C LYS A 96 -13.71 4.47 -7.88
N CYS A 97 -12.50 3.95 -7.93
CA CYS A 97 -12.10 2.88 -8.83
C CYS A 97 -11.85 1.61 -8.03
N PHE A 98 -12.42 0.50 -8.49
CA PHE A 98 -12.17 -0.83 -7.93
C PHE A 98 -11.07 -1.50 -8.75
N ALA A 99 -10.14 -2.17 -8.08
CA ALA A 99 -9.17 -3.02 -8.75
C ALA A 99 -9.89 -4.24 -9.34
N TYR A 100 -10.16 -4.24 -10.65
CA TYR A 100 -10.63 -5.43 -11.37
C TYR A 100 -9.42 -6.12 -12.01
N LYS A 101 -9.04 -7.31 -11.52
CA LYS A 101 -8.19 -8.21 -12.30
C LYS A 101 -9.06 -8.83 -13.39
N HIS A 102 -8.99 -8.32 -14.61
CA HIS A 102 -9.46 -9.08 -15.77
C HIS A 102 -8.47 -10.22 -16.02
N TYR A 103 -8.85 -11.44 -15.66
CA TYR A 103 -8.20 -12.63 -16.21
C TYR A 103 -8.77 -12.83 -17.61
N PHE A 104 -7.98 -12.60 -18.64
CA PHE A 104 -8.28 -13.17 -19.95
C PHE A 104 -8.05 -14.68 -19.81
N GLN A 105 -9.14 -15.45 -19.91
CA GLN A 105 -9.10 -16.91 -20.10
C GLN A 105 -8.82 -17.22 -21.57
#